data_AF-A0A1E5UL77-F1
#
_entry.id   AF-A0A1E5UL77-F1
#
_cell.length_a   1.000
_cell.length_b   1.000
_cell.length_c   1.000
_cell.angle_alpha   90.00
_cell.angle_beta   90.00
_cell.angle_gamma   90.00
#
_symmetry.space_group_name_H-M   'P 1'
#
loop_
_entity.id
_entity.type
_entity.pdbx_description
1 polymer ?
#
loop_
_entity_poly.entity_id
_entity_poly.type
_entity_poly.pdbx_seq_one_letter_code
_entity_poly.pdbx_strand_id
1 'polypeptide(L)'
;MGSDFKAIPLIDISPLVEKIDDPNLSRKIMRGIALALGGAIDAFEGETAGDPFWVLRLIGYPVDIPEEQRTDTGCGAHTDYGLLTLVNQDDEICALEVQNRSGEWIYATPIPGTFVCNIGDMLKVWSNGIYQPTLHRVVNNSPRYRVSVAFFYESNFDAAIEPVQFCREKTGGAAKYEKVVYGEHLVQKVQTNFVV
;
A
#
# COMPACT_ATOMS: atom_id res chain seq x y z
N MET A 1 12.28 -3.99 31.30
CA MET A 1 12.94 -5.27 31.02
C MET A 1 13.81 -5.05 29.79
N GLY A 2 15.12 -5.00 29.98
CA GLY A 2 16.07 -4.79 28.87
C GLY A 2 16.09 -6.03 27.99
N SER A 3 15.87 -5.84 26.70
CA SER A 3 15.97 -6.89 25.69
C SER A 3 17.43 -7.21 25.43
N ASP A 4 17.81 -8.45 25.72
CA ASP A 4 19.14 -9.03 25.49
C ASP A 4 19.36 -9.25 23.98
N PHE A 5 19.61 -8.16 23.25
CA PHE A 5 19.90 -8.22 21.81
C PHE A 5 21.33 -8.72 21.60
N LYS A 6 21.50 -10.01 21.29
CA LYS A 6 22.81 -10.63 20.98
C LYS A 6 23.48 -10.09 19.71
N ALA A 7 22.71 -9.45 18.82
CA ALA A 7 23.18 -8.64 17.71
C ALA A 7 22.03 -7.75 17.19
N ILE A 8 22.35 -6.56 16.69
CA ILE A 8 21.42 -5.77 15.88
C ILE A 8 21.50 -6.36 14.47
N PRO A 9 20.42 -6.93 13.90
CA PRO A 9 20.44 -7.41 12.53
C PRO A 9 20.73 -6.23 11.60
N LEU A 10 21.86 -6.27 10.90
CA LEU A 10 22.13 -5.36 9.80
C LEU A 10 21.29 -5.81 8.61
N ILE A 11 20.26 -5.05 8.29
CA ILE A 11 19.40 -5.27 7.12
C ILE A 11 19.94 -4.35 6.03
N ASP A 12 20.57 -4.92 5.01
CA ASP A 12 20.98 -4.15 3.83
C ASP A 12 19.76 -3.84 2.97
N ILE A 13 19.31 -2.59 3.04
CA ILE A 13 18.19 -2.08 2.25
C ILE A 13 18.64 -1.46 0.93
N SER A 14 19.94 -1.43 0.63
CA SER A 14 20.51 -0.72 -0.53
C SER A 14 19.94 -1.23 -1.87
N PRO A 15 19.85 -2.56 -2.14
CA PRO A 15 19.27 -3.07 -3.40
C PRO A 15 17.80 -2.68 -3.59
N LEU A 16 17.12 -2.38 -2.48
CA LEU A 16 15.74 -1.97 -2.47
C LEU A 16 15.60 -0.46 -2.63
N VAL A 17 16.40 0.33 -1.92
CA VAL A 17 16.48 1.79 -2.10
C VAL A 17 16.84 2.08 -3.55
N GLU A 18 17.79 1.38 -4.16
CA GLU A 18 18.13 1.54 -5.57
C GLU A 18 16.95 1.30 -6.54
N LYS A 19 15.97 0.47 -6.16
CA LYS A 19 14.79 0.16 -7.00
C LYS A 19 13.57 1.01 -6.68
N ILE A 20 13.41 1.42 -5.42
CA ILE A 20 12.29 2.25 -4.93
C ILE A 20 12.57 3.74 -5.11
N ASP A 21 13.85 4.14 -5.10
CA ASP A 21 14.32 5.51 -5.36
C ASP A 21 14.34 5.86 -6.85
N ASP A 22 13.69 5.08 -7.74
CA ASP A 22 13.23 5.61 -9.03
C ASP A 22 11.90 6.35 -8.77
N PRO A 23 11.91 7.69 -8.56
CA PRO A 23 10.69 8.48 -8.38
C PRO A 23 9.75 8.38 -9.59
N ASN A 24 10.21 7.81 -10.70
CA ASN A 24 9.39 7.60 -11.88
C ASN A 24 8.69 6.24 -11.91
N LEU A 25 9.04 5.24 -11.11
CA LEU A 25 8.37 3.93 -11.19
C LEU A 25 6.88 4.08 -10.88
N SER A 26 6.55 4.63 -9.71
CA SER A 26 5.16 4.86 -9.32
C SER A 26 4.45 5.82 -10.28
N ARG A 27 5.12 6.88 -10.74
CA ARG A 27 4.56 7.77 -11.77
C ARG A 27 4.26 7.03 -13.08
N LYS A 28 5.16 6.17 -13.57
CA LYS A 28 4.95 5.33 -14.77
C LYS A 28 3.74 4.41 -14.58
N ILE A 29 3.59 3.80 -13.39
CA ILE A 29 2.43 2.98 -13.06
C ILE A 29 1.15 3.83 -13.07
N MET A 30 1.15 4.99 -12.42
CA MET A 30 0.01 5.92 -12.40
C MET A 30 -0.38 6.41 -13.80
N ARG A 31 0.58 6.68 -14.68
CA ARG A 31 0.35 6.98 -16.10
C ARG A 31 -0.31 5.81 -16.83
N GLY A 32 0.14 4.59 -16.57
CA GLY A 32 -0.47 3.37 -17.10
C GLY A 32 -1.92 3.19 -16.63
N ILE A 33 -2.18 3.45 -15.34
CA ILE A 33 -3.52 3.44 -14.74
C ILE A 33 -4.41 4.51 -15.39
N ALA A 34 -3.90 5.73 -15.61
CA ALA A 34 -4.64 6.80 -16.27
C ALA A 34 -5.12 6.38 -17.67
N LEU A 35 -4.20 5.79 -18.47
CA LEU A 35 -4.52 5.25 -19.79
C LEU A 35 -5.53 4.10 -19.72
N ALA A 36 -5.37 3.16 -18.79
CA ALA A 36 -6.31 2.03 -18.61
C ALA A 36 -7.72 2.51 -18.24
N LEU A 37 -7.82 3.57 -17.43
CA LEU A 37 -9.08 4.21 -17.10
C LEU A 37 -9.63 5.10 -18.23
N GLY A 38 -8.90 5.28 -19.33
CA GLY A 38 -9.33 6.04 -20.51
C GLY A 38 -9.10 7.55 -20.42
N GLY A 39 -8.26 7.99 -19.49
CA GLY A 39 -7.79 9.36 -19.42
C GLY A 39 -6.54 9.61 -20.28
N ALA A 40 -6.07 10.85 -20.28
CA ALA A 40 -4.76 11.20 -20.81
C ALA A 40 -3.64 10.58 -19.97
N ILE A 41 -2.47 10.36 -20.57
CA ILE A 41 -1.33 9.74 -19.88
C ILE A 41 -0.93 10.49 -18.59
N ASP A 42 -1.09 11.80 -18.59
CA ASP A 42 -0.74 12.74 -17.53
C ASP A 42 -1.94 13.16 -16.67
N ALA A 43 -3.07 12.46 -16.75
CA ALA A 43 -4.32 12.86 -16.09
C ALA A 43 -4.24 12.95 -14.54
N PHE A 44 -3.23 12.31 -13.93
CA PHE A 44 -2.98 12.35 -12.48
C PHE A 44 -1.69 13.11 -12.12
N GLU A 45 -1.08 13.87 -13.03
CA GLU A 45 0.16 14.60 -12.76
C GLU A 45 -0.10 15.94 -12.03
N GLY A 46 0.96 16.73 -11.82
CA GLY A 46 0.90 18.01 -11.09
C GLY A 46 0.70 17.82 -9.58
N GLU A 47 0.00 18.76 -8.94
CA GLU A 47 -0.27 18.76 -7.49
C GLU A 47 -1.25 17.64 -7.03
N THR A 48 -1.53 16.65 -7.89
CA THR A 48 -2.33 15.47 -7.54
C THR A 48 -1.42 14.28 -7.24
N ALA A 49 -1.05 13.47 -8.23
CA ALA A 49 -0.08 12.39 -8.08
C ALA A 49 1.28 12.70 -8.73
N GLY A 50 1.50 13.89 -9.30
CA GLY A 50 2.80 14.28 -9.89
C GLY A 50 3.79 14.86 -8.88
N ASP A 51 3.28 15.41 -7.78
CA ASP A 51 4.00 15.84 -6.58
C ASP A 51 3.45 15.09 -5.36
N PRO A 52 3.77 13.78 -5.24
CA PRO A 52 3.15 12.90 -4.28
C PRO A 52 3.70 13.12 -2.86
N PHE A 53 2.84 12.98 -1.86
CA PHE A 53 3.30 12.56 -0.54
C PHE A 53 3.72 11.08 -0.62
N TRP A 54 4.75 10.69 0.11
CA TRP A 54 5.18 9.29 0.14
C TRP A 54 5.67 8.90 1.52
N VAL A 55 5.52 7.61 1.83
CA VAL A 55 5.99 7.01 3.07
C VAL A 55 6.74 5.73 2.75
N LEU A 56 7.94 5.58 3.30
CA LEU A 56 8.68 4.31 3.27
C LEU A 56 8.61 3.69 4.66
N ARG A 57 8.08 2.47 4.76
CA ARG A 57 8.00 1.72 6.02
C ARG A 57 8.82 0.46 5.93
N LEU A 58 9.81 0.34 6.81
CA LEU A 58 10.58 -0.86 7.03
C LEU A 58 9.98 -1.59 8.24
N ILE A 59 9.50 -2.81 8.02
CA ILE A 59 8.78 -3.59 9.03
C ILE A 59 9.56 -4.87 9.29
N GLY A 60 10.01 -5.01 10.53
CA GLY A 60 10.64 -6.22 11.03
C GLY A 60 9.65 -7.12 11.76
N TYR A 61 9.62 -8.39 11.40
CA TYR A 61 8.80 -9.42 12.02
C TYR A 61 9.71 -10.41 12.75
N PRO A 62 9.78 -10.33 14.09
CA PRO A 62 10.68 -11.17 14.87
C PRO A 62 10.23 -12.63 14.92
N VAL A 63 11.19 -13.50 15.22
CA VAL A 63 10.97 -14.89 15.61
C VAL A 63 10.64 -14.98 17.11
N ASP A 64 10.12 -16.13 17.53
CA ASP A 64 9.95 -16.48 18.96
C ASP A 64 9.10 -15.50 19.77
N ILE A 65 8.03 -14.98 19.17
CA ILE A 65 7.01 -14.22 19.90
C ILE A 65 6.38 -15.16 20.96
N PRO A 66 6.35 -14.78 22.26
CA PRO A 66 5.70 -15.55 23.31
C PRO A 66 4.26 -15.88 22.92
N GLU A 67 3.78 -17.09 23.21
CA GLU A 67 2.44 -17.56 22.78
C GLU A 67 1.31 -16.61 23.19
N GLU A 68 1.45 -16.01 24.38
CA GLU A 68 0.53 -15.00 24.94
C GLU A 68 0.47 -13.69 24.12
N GLN A 69 1.52 -13.41 23.34
CA GLN A 69 1.66 -12.24 22.48
C GLN A 69 1.53 -12.59 21.00
N ARG A 70 1.39 -13.87 20.65
CA ARG A 70 1.17 -14.30 19.27
C ARG A 70 -0.23 -13.90 18.87
N THR A 71 -0.31 -12.89 18.03
CA THR A 71 -1.46 -12.69 17.16
C THR A 71 -1.28 -13.57 15.92
N ASP A 72 -2.35 -14.24 15.47
CA ASP A 72 -2.31 -15.00 14.20
C ASP A 72 -1.95 -14.11 12.99
N THR A 73 -1.97 -12.79 13.17
CA THR A 73 -1.63 -11.78 12.17
C THR A 73 -0.51 -10.87 12.68
N GLY A 74 0.61 -10.79 11.95
CA GLY A 74 1.65 -9.78 12.17
C GLY A 74 1.22 -8.39 11.71
N CYS A 75 0.26 -8.30 10.81
CA CYS A 75 -0.49 -7.08 10.50
C CYS A 75 -1.93 -7.47 10.17
N GLY A 76 -2.91 -6.87 10.84
CA GLY A 76 -4.33 -7.18 10.65
C GLY A 76 -4.85 -6.86 9.25
N ALA A 77 -6.06 -7.32 8.94
CA ALA A 77 -6.71 -7.05 7.65
C ALA A 77 -6.99 -5.55 7.47
N HIS A 78 -6.51 -4.95 6.39
CA HIS A 78 -6.70 -3.54 6.07
C HIS A 78 -6.64 -3.27 4.56
N THR A 79 -7.05 -2.06 4.17
CA THR A 79 -6.74 -1.46 2.87
C THR A 79 -5.74 -0.32 3.06
N ASP A 80 -4.98 -0.03 2.00
CA ASP A 80 -4.07 1.12 1.97
C ASP A 80 -4.83 2.40 1.69
N TYR A 81 -4.35 3.53 2.20
CA TYR A 81 -5.11 4.79 2.18
C TYR A 81 -4.99 5.52 0.85
N GLY A 82 -3.80 5.59 0.25
CA GLY A 82 -3.54 6.40 -0.93
C GLY A 82 -3.84 5.77 -2.27
N LEU A 83 -2.85 5.88 -3.16
CA LEU A 83 -2.99 5.53 -4.55
C LEU A 83 -2.44 4.13 -4.81
N LEU A 84 -1.18 3.92 -4.45
CA LEU A 84 -0.40 2.76 -4.83
C LEU A 84 0.58 2.39 -3.72
N THR A 85 0.67 1.10 -3.42
CA THR A 85 1.68 0.58 -2.50
C THR A 85 2.54 -0.44 -3.22
N LEU A 86 3.85 -0.27 -3.16
CA LEU A 86 4.83 -1.23 -3.64
C LEU A 86 5.45 -1.93 -2.45
N VAL A 87 5.21 -3.23 -2.34
CA VAL A 87 5.72 -4.06 -1.24
C VAL A 87 6.82 -4.96 -1.77
N ASN A 88 8.00 -4.82 -1.18
CA ASN A 88 9.06 -5.79 -1.30
C ASN A 88 8.93 -6.82 -0.19
N GLN A 89 8.91 -8.08 -0.60
CA GLN A 89 8.81 -9.24 0.28
C GLN A 89 10.13 -10.00 0.25
N ASP A 90 10.46 -10.66 1.35
CA ASP A 90 11.49 -11.70 1.35
C ASP A 90 11.12 -12.82 0.35
N ASP A 91 12.07 -13.20 -0.51
CA ASP A 91 11.86 -14.16 -1.60
C ASP A 91 11.41 -15.55 -1.12
N GLU A 92 11.78 -15.94 0.10
CA GLU A 92 11.53 -17.28 0.63
C GLU A 92 10.44 -17.32 1.72
N ILE A 93 9.82 -16.19 2.06
CA ILE A 93 8.86 -16.09 3.17
C ILE A 93 7.52 -15.57 2.65
N CYS A 94 6.58 -16.50 2.45
CA CYS A 94 5.22 -16.17 2.06
C CYS A 94 4.36 -15.81 3.28
N ALA A 95 4.20 -14.50 3.53
CA ALA A 95 3.50 -13.98 4.70
C ALA A 95 2.31 -13.08 4.36
N LEU A 96 2.27 -12.49 3.16
CA LEU A 96 1.20 -11.58 2.75
C LEU A 96 0.03 -12.39 2.21
N GLU A 97 -1.17 -12.13 2.72
CA GLU A 97 -2.41 -12.65 2.17
C GLU A 97 -3.28 -11.51 1.67
N VAL A 98 -3.98 -11.74 0.57
CA VAL A 98 -4.96 -10.84 -0.04
C VAL A 98 -6.33 -11.52 -0.08
N GLN A 99 -7.39 -10.77 0.16
CA GLN A 99 -8.75 -11.29 0.12
C GLN A 99 -9.34 -11.16 -1.28
N ASN A 100 -9.76 -12.27 -1.88
CA ASN A 100 -10.45 -12.25 -3.17
C ASN A 100 -11.91 -11.76 -3.03
N ARG A 101 -12.61 -11.62 -4.16
CA ARG A 101 -14.03 -11.15 -4.17
C ARG A 101 -15.01 -12.13 -3.52
N SER A 102 -14.63 -13.39 -3.35
CA SER A 102 -15.42 -14.40 -2.63
C SER A 102 -15.19 -14.35 -1.12
N GLY A 103 -14.31 -13.48 -0.62
CA GLY A 103 -13.95 -13.37 0.78
C GLY A 103 -12.84 -14.33 1.23
N GLU A 104 -12.25 -15.10 0.31
CA GLU A 104 -11.21 -16.07 0.61
C GLU A 104 -9.84 -15.39 0.67
N TRP A 105 -9.04 -15.76 1.66
CA TRP A 105 -7.66 -15.30 1.81
C TRP A 105 -6.72 -16.15 0.96
N ILE A 106 -5.93 -15.50 0.12
CA ILE A 106 -4.99 -16.12 -0.80
C ILE A 106 -3.60 -15.53 -0.54
N TYR A 107 -2.59 -16.38 -0.49
CA TYR A 107 -1.21 -15.93 -0.38
C TYR A 107 -0.73 -15.19 -1.63
N ALA A 108 -0.13 -14.02 -1.42
CA ALA A 108 0.71 -13.37 -2.42
C ALA A 108 2.11 -13.98 -2.35
N THR A 109 2.27 -15.12 -3.05
CA THR A 109 3.53 -15.87 -3.12
C THR A 109 4.65 -14.96 -3.66
N PRO A 110 5.77 -14.81 -2.93
CA PRO A 110 6.90 -14.03 -3.40
C PRO A 110 7.43 -14.54 -4.75
N ILE A 111 7.73 -13.61 -5.66
CA ILE A 111 8.39 -13.90 -6.94
C ILE A 111 9.70 -13.11 -6.96
N PRO A 112 10.87 -13.77 -7.04
CA PRO A 112 12.16 -13.09 -7.01
C PRO A 112 12.28 -11.97 -8.04
N GLY A 113 12.81 -10.82 -7.59
CA GLY A 113 13.01 -9.64 -8.44
C GLY A 113 11.75 -8.83 -8.74
N THR A 114 10.62 -9.12 -8.09
CA THR A 114 9.35 -8.39 -8.27
C THR A 114 8.96 -7.58 -7.02
N PHE A 115 7.96 -6.72 -7.20
CA PHE A 115 7.23 -6.08 -6.11
C PHE A 115 5.77 -6.51 -6.19
N VAL A 116 5.14 -6.68 -5.03
CA VAL A 116 3.67 -6.70 -4.98
C VAL A 116 3.18 -5.27 -5.10
N CYS A 117 2.20 -5.07 -5.96
CA CYS A 117 1.61 -3.77 -6.25
C CYS A 117 0.14 -3.79 -5.81
N ASN A 118 -0.18 -3.03 -4.77
CA ASN A 118 -1.54 -2.84 -4.29
C ASN A 118 -2.03 -1.42 -4.60
N ILE A 119 -3.35 -1.25 -4.64
CA ILE A 119 -3.99 0.05 -4.80
C ILE A 119 -4.73 0.44 -3.53
N GLY A 120 -4.81 1.74 -3.26
CA GLY A 120 -5.44 2.27 -2.05
C GLY A 120 -6.81 2.92 -2.26
N ASP A 121 -7.35 3.42 -1.16
CA ASP A 121 -8.68 4.04 -1.07
C ASP A 121 -8.80 5.28 -1.98
N MET A 122 -7.75 6.11 -2.12
CA MET A 122 -7.81 7.31 -2.99
C MET A 122 -7.95 6.94 -4.47
N LEU A 123 -7.32 5.84 -4.94
CA LEU A 123 -7.50 5.41 -6.33
C LEU A 123 -8.92 4.90 -6.60
N LYS A 124 -9.58 4.33 -5.59
CA LYS A 124 -11.02 4.00 -5.67
C LYS A 124 -11.88 5.25 -5.83
N VAL A 125 -11.59 6.32 -5.08
CA VAL A 125 -12.31 7.59 -5.23
C VAL A 125 -12.11 8.16 -6.63
N TRP A 126 -10.87 8.32 -7.09
CA TRP A 126 -10.57 8.82 -8.45
C TRP A 126 -11.24 7.98 -9.54
N SER A 127 -11.14 6.65 -9.44
CA SER A 127 -11.70 5.74 -10.44
C SER A 127 -13.22 5.59 -10.35
N ASN A 128 -13.90 6.37 -9.49
CA ASN A 128 -15.34 6.25 -9.21
C ASN A 128 -15.77 4.80 -8.89
N GLY A 129 -14.90 4.05 -8.22
CA GLY A 129 -15.13 2.68 -7.79
C GLY A 129 -14.93 1.60 -8.85
N ILE A 130 -14.38 1.95 -10.03
CA ILE A 130 -13.93 0.95 -11.03
C ILE A 130 -12.83 0.07 -10.43
N TYR A 131 -11.88 0.69 -9.73
CA TYR A 131 -10.88 -0.02 -8.95
C TYR A 131 -11.27 -0.04 -7.47
N GLN A 132 -11.11 -1.19 -6.84
CA GLN A 132 -11.42 -1.41 -5.43
C GLN A 132 -10.14 -1.87 -4.73
N PRO A 133 -9.75 -1.24 -3.61
CA PRO A 133 -8.60 -1.67 -2.84
C PRO A 133 -8.90 -3.03 -2.22
N THR A 134 -7.88 -3.90 -2.27
CA THR A 134 -7.99 -5.28 -1.80
C THR A 134 -7.62 -5.33 -0.33
N LEU A 135 -8.49 -5.93 0.49
CA LEU A 135 -8.14 -6.25 1.86
C LEU A 135 -6.93 -7.17 1.87
N HIS A 136 -5.93 -6.82 2.65
CA HIS A 136 -4.72 -7.62 2.79
C HIS A 136 -4.26 -7.65 4.25
N ARG A 137 -3.54 -8.71 4.61
CA ARG A 137 -3.01 -8.93 5.97
C ARG A 137 -1.66 -9.63 5.90
N VAL A 138 -0.91 -9.57 6.98
CA VAL A 138 0.36 -10.30 7.11
C VAL A 138 0.21 -11.36 8.19
N VAL A 139 0.48 -12.62 7.83
CA VAL A 139 0.61 -13.75 8.76
C VAL A 139 2.07 -13.92 9.12
N ASN A 140 2.42 -13.86 10.41
CA ASN A 140 3.81 -14.02 10.86
C ASN A 140 4.03 -15.41 11.45
N ASN A 141 4.19 -16.42 10.59
CA ASN A 141 4.42 -17.82 10.97
C ASN A 141 5.84 -18.31 10.62
N SER A 142 6.71 -17.42 10.15
CA SER A 142 8.06 -17.77 9.71
C SER A 142 8.95 -18.17 10.91
N PRO A 143 9.74 -19.25 10.80
CA PRO A 143 10.76 -19.57 11.81
C PRO A 143 12.02 -18.68 11.69
N ARG A 144 12.04 -17.75 10.73
CA ARG A 144 13.13 -16.79 10.49
C ARG A 144 12.61 -15.36 10.59
N TYR A 145 13.49 -14.45 11.02
CA TYR A 145 13.19 -13.02 11.04
C TYR A 145 12.85 -12.58 9.63
N ARG A 146 11.71 -11.93 9.45
CA ARG A 146 11.23 -11.45 8.16
C ARG A 146 11.32 -9.94 8.11
N VAL A 147 11.76 -9.40 6.98
CA VAL A 147 11.69 -7.97 6.70
C VAL A 147 10.68 -7.75 5.57
N SER A 148 9.85 -6.74 5.73
CA SER A 148 9.02 -6.23 4.64
C SER A 148 9.31 -4.76 4.49
N VAL A 149 9.37 -4.30 3.25
CA VAL A 149 9.45 -2.86 3.00
C VAL A 149 8.29 -2.46 2.11
N ALA A 150 7.50 -1.51 2.60
CA ALA A 150 6.36 -0.97 1.90
C ALA A 150 6.64 0.49 1.55
N PHE A 151 6.63 0.79 0.26
CA PHE A 151 6.64 2.15 -0.26
C PHE A 151 5.22 2.54 -0.64
N PHE A 152 4.69 3.51 0.09
CA PHE A 152 3.37 4.05 -0.11
C PHE A 152 3.48 5.31 -0.97
N TYR A 153 2.94 5.23 -2.17
CA TYR A 153 2.82 6.34 -3.10
C TYR A 153 1.42 6.93 -2.98
N GLU A 154 1.36 8.10 -2.37
CA GLU A 154 0.12 8.77 -2.00
C GLU A 154 -0.13 9.94 -2.96
N SER A 155 -1.30 10.57 -2.88
CA SER A 155 -1.46 11.86 -3.55
C SER A 155 -0.70 12.94 -2.78
N ASN A 156 -0.57 14.13 -3.36
CA ASN A 156 -0.12 15.31 -2.63
C ASN A 156 -0.96 15.47 -1.34
N PHE A 157 -0.32 15.95 -0.28
CA PHE A 157 -0.93 16.06 1.05
C PHE A 157 -2.22 16.89 1.02
N ASP A 158 -2.24 17.99 0.27
CA ASP A 158 -3.38 18.90 0.18
C ASP A 158 -4.29 18.61 -1.02
N ALA A 159 -4.04 17.52 -1.76
CA ALA A 159 -4.82 17.17 -2.94
C ALA A 159 -6.29 16.91 -2.59
N ALA A 160 -7.17 17.58 -3.34
CA ALA A 160 -8.59 17.30 -3.39
C ALA A 160 -8.85 16.12 -4.35
N ILE A 161 -9.15 14.96 -3.79
CA ILE A 161 -9.43 13.72 -4.51
C ILE A 161 -10.93 13.59 -4.73
N GLU A 162 -11.36 13.55 -5.99
CA GLU A 162 -12.75 13.35 -6.37
C GLU A 162 -12.87 12.52 -7.66
N PRO A 163 -13.99 11.83 -7.91
CA PRO A 163 -14.16 11.02 -9.12
C PRO A 163 -13.86 11.79 -10.41
N VAL A 164 -12.83 11.35 -11.15
CA VAL A 164 -12.40 12.04 -12.38
C VAL A 164 -13.45 11.88 -13.48
N GLN A 165 -13.56 12.89 -14.34
CA GLN A 165 -14.64 13.00 -15.31
C GLN A 165 -14.78 11.74 -16.20
N PHE A 166 -13.67 11.27 -16.79
CA PHE A 166 -13.69 10.09 -17.67
C PHE A 166 -14.11 8.80 -16.95
N CYS A 167 -13.88 8.70 -15.63
CA CYS A 167 -14.38 7.58 -14.82
C CYS A 167 -15.87 7.75 -14.50
N ARG A 168 -16.35 8.96 -14.21
CA ARG A 168 -17.79 9.23 -14.00
C ARG A 168 -18.59 8.88 -15.24
N GLU A 169 -18.13 9.30 -16.42
CA GLU A 169 -18.77 8.99 -17.71
C GLU A 169 -18.89 7.47 -17.92
N LYS A 170 -17.84 6.70 -17.61
CA LYS A 170 -17.84 5.24 -17.67
C LYS A 170 -18.75 4.56 -16.65
N THR A 171 -19.18 5.26 -15.61
CA THR A 171 -19.93 4.68 -14.48
C THR A 171 -21.33 5.28 -14.30
N GLY A 172 -21.87 5.91 -15.35
CA GLY A 172 -23.25 6.42 -15.37
C GLY A 172 -23.38 7.94 -15.21
N GLY A 173 -22.29 8.69 -15.31
CA GLY A 173 -22.26 10.16 -15.31
C GLY A 173 -22.27 10.81 -13.92
N ALA A 174 -22.65 10.08 -12.88
CA ALA A 174 -22.71 10.59 -11.51
C ALA A 174 -21.44 10.26 -10.70
N ALA A 175 -21.03 11.17 -9.81
CA ALA A 175 -20.03 10.90 -8.79
C ALA A 175 -20.63 9.97 -7.71
N LYS A 176 -19.96 8.84 -7.43
CA LYS A 176 -20.37 7.87 -6.39
C LYS A 176 -19.68 8.11 -5.06
N TYR A 177 -18.64 8.94 -5.05
CA TYR A 177 -17.84 9.28 -3.89
C TYR A 177 -17.76 10.80 -3.77
N GLU A 178 -17.80 11.29 -2.53
CA GLU A 178 -17.57 12.69 -2.24
C GLU A 178 -16.10 13.07 -2.42
N LYS A 179 -15.85 14.36 -2.54
CA LYS A 179 -14.49 14.91 -2.56
C LYS A 179 -13.84 14.68 -1.19
N VAL A 180 -12.60 14.20 -1.20
CA VAL A 180 -11.80 13.92 -0.01
C VAL A 180 -10.47 14.69 -0.11
N VAL A 181 -10.08 15.42 0.92
CA VAL A 181 -8.71 15.97 1.01
C VAL A 181 -7.82 14.89 1.62
N TYR A 182 -6.74 14.53 0.91
CA TYR A 182 -5.94 13.37 1.30
C TYR A 182 -5.31 13.49 2.69
N GLY A 183 -4.70 14.63 3.02
CA GLY A 183 -4.07 14.86 4.33
C GLY A 183 -5.06 14.76 5.48
N GLU A 184 -6.29 15.27 5.30
CA GLU A 184 -7.37 15.13 6.29
C GLU A 184 -7.76 13.66 6.48
N HIS A 185 -7.89 12.91 5.38
CA HIS A 185 -8.19 11.48 5.41
C HIS A 185 -7.10 10.68 6.14
N LEU A 186 -5.83 10.95 5.82
CA LEU A 186 -4.68 10.31 6.45
C LEU A 186 -4.66 10.58 7.96
N VAL A 187 -4.82 11.84 8.38
CA VAL A 187 -4.82 12.22 9.79
C VAL A 187 -5.97 11.56 10.54
N GLN A 188 -7.19 11.56 9.98
CA GLN A 188 -8.35 10.89 10.59
C GLN A 188 -8.11 9.39 10.77
N LYS A 189 -7.59 8.70 9.75
CA LYS A 189 -7.30 7.26 9.80
C LYS A 189 -6.22 6.93 10.84
N VAL A 190 -5.12 7.70 10.85
CA VAL A 190 -4.04 7.55 11.82
C VAL A 190 -4.58 7.74 13.23
N GLN A 191 -5.30 8.84 13.49
CA GLN A 191 -5.85 9.10 14.83
C GLN A 191 -6.82 8.01 15.28
N THR A 192 -7.72 7.55 14.41
CA THR A 192 -8.71 6.53 14.75
C THR A 192 -8.10 5.14 14.99
N ASN A 193 -6.99 4.81 14.32
CA ASN A 193 -6.29 3.54 14.51
C ASN A 193 -5.40 3.49 15.78
N PHE A 194 -5.11 4.65 16.40
CA PHE A 194 -4.25 4.75 17.58
C PHE A 194 -4.96 5.23 18.86
N VAL A 195 -6.30 5.38 18.86
CA VAL A 195 -7.05 5.53 20.11
C VAL A 195 -7.23 4.15 20.73
N VAL A 196 -6.47 3.92 21.80
CA VAL A 196 -6.57 2.77 22.72
C VAL A 196 -7.78 2.91 23.63
#